data_AF-A0AA37PQ36-F1
#
_entry.id   AF-A0AA37PQ36-F1
#
_cell.length_a   1.000
_cell.length_b   1.000
_cell.length_c   1.000
_cell.angle_alpha   90.00
_cell.angle_beta   90.00
_cell.angle_gamma   90.00
#
_symmetry.space_group_name_H-M   'P 1'
#
loop_
_entity.id
_entity.type
_entity.pdbx_description
1 polymer ?
#
loop_
_entity_poly.entity_id
_entity_poly.type
_entity_poly.pdbx_seq_one_letter_code
_entity_poly.pdbx_strand_id
1 'polypeptide(L)'
;MADELPPDILVIIDYLAEEAGGYQNIGAKPGDPGRLHWQEEHEFKSDLMERSDRWASDRVPLEAFRSACLAANLDETDTNALADHLANRQAGKKLVVKPACKGFTFDRIVELSDEDPDADLDTGEPSEDF
;
A
#
# COMPACT_ATOMS: atom_id res chain seq x y z
N MET A 1 -10.80 -16.18 -12.88
CA MET A 1 -10.31 -16.72 -11.60
C MET A 1 -9.53 -15.60 -10.99
N ALA A 2 -9.96 -15.06 -9.85
CA ALA A 2 -9.20 -14.02 -9.17
C ALA A 2 -7.89 -14.68 -8.74
N ASP A 3 -6.82 -14.33 -9.43
CA ASP A 3 -5.48 -14.57 -8.93
C ASP A 3 -5.34 -13.64 -7.73
N GLU A 4 -5.68 -14.19 -6.57
CA GLU A 4 -5.83 -13.43 -5.33
C GLU A 4 -4.44 -13.00 -4.89
N LEU A 5 -4.22 -11.69 -4.85
CA LEU A 5 -2.95 -11.15 -4.38
C LEU A 5 -2.71 -11.55 -2.92
N PRO A 6 -1.45 -11.70 -2.50
CA PRO A 6 -1.14 -11.94 -1.11
C PRO A 6 -1.72 -10.84 -0.20
N PRO A 7 -2.15 -11.18 1.03
CA PRO A 7 -2.77 -10.23 1.93
C PRO A 7 -1.87 -9.04 2.26
N ASP A 8 -0.56 -9.22 2.39
CA ASP A 8 0.39 -8.11 2.59
C ASP A 8 0.39 -7.11 1.43
N ILE A 9 0.18 -7.58 0.20
CA ILE A 9 0.08 -6.70 -0.97
C ILE A 9 -1.24 -5.94 -0.95
N LEU A 10 -2.34 -6.59 -0.57
CA LEU A 10 -3.64 -5.95 -0.42
C LEU A 10 -3.60 -4.84 0.63
N VAL A 11 -2.95 -5.07 1.77
CA VAL A 11 -2.76 -4.06 2.83
C VAL A 11 -1.97 -2.85 2.30
N ILE A 12 -0.92 -3.07 1.52
CA ILE A 12 -0.14 -1.97 0.91
C ILE A 12 -0.99 -1.20 -0.10
N ILE A 13 -1.80 -1.88 -0.90
CA ILE A 13 -2.70 -1.25 -1.87
C ILE A 13 -3.77 -0.42 -1.15
N ASP A 14 -4.35 -0.95 -0.08
CA ASP A 14 -5.35 -0.24 0.74
C ASP A 14 -4.73 1.02 1.36
N TYR A 15 -3.55 0.92 1.96
CA TYR A 15 -2.80 2.08 2.48
C TYR A 15 -2.56 3.15 1.41
N LEU A 16 -2.12 2.75 0.20
CA LEU A 16 -1.89 3.68 -0.90
C LEU A 16 -3.20 4.34 -1.38
N ALA A 17 -4.32 3.61 -1.33
CA ALA A 17 -5.64 4.13 -1.65
C ALA A 17 -6.13 5.13 -0.60
N GLU A 18 -5.92 4.81 0.68
CA GLU A 18 -6.25 5.69 1.80
C GLU A 18 -5.46 6.99 1.74
N GLU A 19 -4.15 6.95 1.45
CA GLU A 19 -3.34 8.16 1.32
C GLU A 19 -3.77 9.00 0.10
N ALA A 20 -4.06 8.34 -1.03
CA ALA A 20 -4.61 9.02 -2.20
C ALA A 20 -5.97 9.68 -1.89
N GLY A 21 -6.84 9.00 -1.12
CA GLY A 21 -8.14 9.50 -0.68
C GLY A 21 -8.05 10.56 0.43
N GLY A 22 -7.07 10.50 1.32
CA GLY A 22 -6.86 11.44 2.43
C GLY A 22 -6.51 12.84 1.94
N TYR A 23 -5.81 12.93 0.81
CA TYR A 23 -5.53 14.18 0.12
C TYR A 23 -6.77 14.85 -0.51
N GLN A 24 -7.94 14.21 -0.49
CA GLN A 24 -9.21 14.84 -0.88
C GLN A 24 -9.62 16.02 0.02
N ASN A 25 -8.96 16.21 1.17
CA ASN A 25 -9.36 17.24 2.15
C ASN A 25 -8.62 18.58 2.04
N ILE A 26 -7.58 18.72 1.21
CA ILE A 26 -6.91 20.03 0.99
C ILE A 26 -6.99 20.41 -0.50
N GLY A 27 -8.16 20.90 -0.91
CA GLY A 27 -8.36 21.53 -2.22
C GLY A 27 -8.89 20.63 -3.33
N ALA A 28 -9.20 19.36 -3.06
CA ALA A 28 -9.90 18.51 -4.03
C ALA A 28 -11.37 18.93 -4.17
N LYS A 29 -11.89 18.83 -5.40
CA LYS A 29 -13.30 19.05 -5.66
C LYS A 29 -14.08 17.76 -5.37
N PRO A 30 -15.32 17.85 -4.88
CA PRO A 30 -16.19 16.68 -4.80
C PRO A 30 -16.26 16.00 -6.17
N GLY A 31 -15.83 14.73 -6.24
CA GLY A 31 -15.77 13.93 -7.46
C GLY A 31 -14.41 13.85 -8.15
N ASP A 32 -13.35 14.50 -7.64
CA ASP A 32 -11.97 14.23 -8.08
C ASP A 32 -11.51 12.92 -7.42
N PRO A 33 -11.08 11.90 -8.19
CA PRO A 33 -10.47 10.73 -7.58
C PRO A 33 -9.18 11.17 -6.88
N GLY A 34 -8.97 10.66 -5.67
CA GLY A 34 -7.77 10.96 -4.90
C GLY A 34 -6.53 10.62 -5.72
N ARG A 35 -5.52 11.49 -5.71
CA ARG A 35 -4.27 11.26 -6.46
C ARG A 35 -3.15 10.93 -5.49
N LEU A 36 -2.30 9.98 -5.86
CA LEU A 36 -1.08 9.74 -5.10
C LEU A 36 -0.23 11.00 -5.14
N HIS A 37 0.19 11.43 -3.97
CA HIS A 37 1.18 12.46 -3.87
C HIS A 37 2.57 11.87 -4.20
N TRP A 38 3.52 12.74 -4.56
CA TRP A 38 4.81 12.28 -5.10
C TRP A 38 5.60 11.47 -4.07
N GLN A 39 5.31 11.63 -2.77
CA GLN A 39 6.02 10.96 -1.70
C GLN A 39 5.70 9.46 -1.71
N GLU A 40 4.42 9.13 -1.81
CA GLU A 40 3.83 7.80 -1.77
C GLU A 40 4.26 7.00 -3.01
N GLU A 41 4.31 7.63 -4.17
CA GLU A 41 4.90 7.03 -5.37
C GLU A 41 6.37 6.66 -5.16
N HIS A 42 7.14 7.52 -4.47
CA HIS A 42 8.56 7.27 -4.20
C HIS A 42 8.79 6.26 -3.06
N GLU A 43 7.91 6.18 -2.08
CA GLU A 43 7.88 5.14 -1.03
C GLU A 43 7.60 3.78 -1.65
N PHE A 44 6.63 3.69 -2.56
CA PHE A 44 6.37 2.49 -3.35
C PHE A 44 7.59 2.06 -4.18
N LYS A 45 8.22 2.99 -4.89
CA LYS A 45 9.47 2.70 -5.62
C LYS A 45 10.59 2.22 -4.70
N SER A 46 10.67 2.75 -3.48
CA SER A 46 11.66 2.29 -2.49
C SER A 46 11.37 0.86 -2.07
N ASP A 47 10.14 0.52 -1.70
CA ASP A 47 9.79 -0.83 -1.28
C ASP A 47 10.00 -1.86 -2.40
N LEU A 48 9.68 -1.49 -3.67
CA LEU A 48 10.00 -2.29 -4.85
C LEU A 48 11.50 -2.62 -4.95
N MET A 49 12.37 -1.68 -4.54
CA MET A 49 13.81 -1.86 -4.59
C MET A 49 14.34 -2.67 -3.40
N GLU A 50 13.88 -2.37 -2.19
CA GLU A 50 14.39 -2.96 -0.95
C GLU A 50 13.80 -4.35 -0.67
N ARG A 51 12.53 -4.58 -1.01
CA ARG A 51 11.79 -5.84 -0.80
C ARG A 51 11.42 -6.49 -2.13
N SER A 52 12.38 -6.64 -3.03
CA SER A 52 12.11 -7.15 -4.39
C SER A 52 11.50 -8.56 -4.45
N ASP A 53 11.74 -9.37 -3.42
CA ASP A 53 11.14 -10.70 -3.26
C ASP A 53 9.62 -10.61 -3.07
N ARG A 54 9.15 -9.65 -2.27
CA ARG A 54 7.71 -9.36 -2.04
C ARG A 54 6.97 -9.11 -3.35
N TRP A 55 7.64 -8.43 -4.29
CA TRP A 55 7.09 -7.95 -5.56
C TRP A 55 7.46 -8.82 -6.77
N ALA A 56 7.95 -10.03 -6.55
CA ALA A 56 8.29 -10.95 -7.62
C ALA A 56 7.08 -11.20 -8.53
N SER A 57 7.32 -11.33 -9.85
CA SER A 57 6.25 -11.51 -10.85
C SER A 57 5.44 -12.79 -10.67
N ASP A 58 6.01 -13.79 -10.01
CA ASP A 58 5.34 -15.05 -9.64
C ASP A 58 4.30 -14.84 -8.51
N ARG A 59 4.57 -13.86 -7.63
CA ARG A 59 3.76 -13.55 -6.46
C ARG A 59 2.76 -12.42 -6.70
N VAL A 60 3.13 -11.47 -7.55
CA VAL A 60 2.34 -10.27 -7.84
C VAL A 60 2.21 -10.11 -9.36
N PRO A 61 1.24 -10.78 -10.00
CA PRO A 61 0.96 -10.56 -11.41
C PRO A 61 0.38 -9.16 -11.63
N LEU A 62 0.84 -8.50 -12.70
CA LEU A 62 0.47 -7.12 -13.01
C LEU A 62 -1.03 -6.91 -13.19
N GLU A 63 -1.74 -7.88 -13.76
CA GLU A 63 -3.18 -7.80 -13.99
C GLU A 63 -3.98 -7.89 -12.68
N ALA A 64 -3.56 -8.75 -11.75
CA ALA A 64 -4.14 -8.85 -10.42
C ALA A 64 -3.86 -7.57 -9.62
N PHE A 65 -2.62 -7.06 -9.67
CA PHE A 65 -2.24 -5.80 -9.02
C PHE A 65 -3.10 -4.62 -9.47
N ARG A 66 -3.26 -4.43 -10.79
CA ARG A 66 -4.13 -3.37 -11.34
C ARG A 66 -5.57 -3.51 -10.89
N SER A 67 -6.10 -4.73 -10.95
CA SER A 67 -7.49 -5.01 -10.56
C SER A 67 -7.71 -4.71 -9.08
N ALA A 68 -6.75 -5.02 -8.21
CA ALA A 68 -6.81 -4.71 -6.78
C ALA A 68 -6.70 -3.20 -6.51
N CYS A 69 -5.80 -2.47 -7.18
CA CYS A 69 -5.72 -1.00 -7.04
C CYS A 69 -7.04 -0.31 -7.41
N LEU A 70 -7.67 -0.72 -8.52
CA LEU A 70 -8.97 -0.18 -8.93
C LEU A 70 -10.08 -0.55 -7.94
N ALA A 71 -10.06 -1.78 -7.41
CA ALA A 71 -11.01 -2.21 -6.39
C ALA A 71 -10.86 -1.41 -5.08
N ALA A 72 -9.65 -0.95 -4.75
CA ALA A 72 -9.37 -0.08 -3.62
C ALA A 72 -9.71 1.41 -3.90
N ASN A 73 -10.28 1.75 -5.06
CA ASN A 73 -10.60 3.12 -5.49
C ASN A 73 -9.40 4.02 -5.81
N LEU A 74 -8.24 3.47 -6.16
CA LEU A 74 -7.22 4.27 -6.85
C LEU A 74 -7.71 4.67 -8.25
N ASP A 75 -7.35 5.88 -8.69
CA ASP A 75 -7.60 6.31 -10.06
C ASP A 75 -6.86 5.41 -11.07
N GLU A 76 -7.38 5.35 -12.30
CA GLU A 76 -6.75 4.61 -13.38
C GLU A 76 -5.35 5.16 -13.73
N THR A 77 -5.14 6.47 -13.59
CA THR A 77 -3.85 7.12 -13.82
C THR A 77 -2.80 6.64 -12.81
N ASP A 78 -3.14 6.70 -11.53
CA ASP A 78 -2.29 6.28 -10.43
C ASP A 78 -2.02 4.77 -10.48
N THR A 79 -3.06 3.98 -10.75
CA THR A 79 -2.95 2.53 -10.95
C THR A 79 -1.98 2.18 -12.08
N ASN A 80 -2.05 2.88 -13.22
CA ASN A 80 -1.16 2.65 -14.33
C ASN A 80 0.29 3.04 -14.00
N ALA A 81 0.51 4.13 -13.26
CA ALA A 81 1.84 4.54 -12.82
C ALA A 81 2.47 3.50 -11.88
N LEU A 82 1.74 3.05 -10.86
CA LEU A 82 2.21 2.00 -9.94
C LEU A 82 2.51 0.70 -10.68
N ALA A 83 1.61 0.26 -11.58
CA ALA A 83 1.80 -0.95 -12.36
C ALA A 83 3.01 -0.86 -13.30
N ASP A 84 3.29 0.31 -13.89
CA ASP A 84 4.50 0.53 -14.69
C ASP A 84 5.77 0.41 -13.85
N HIS A 85 5.78 0.98 -12.64
CA HIS A 85 6.92 0.86 -11.73
C HIS A 85 7.17 -0.59 -11.31
N LEU A 86 6.10 -1.33 -10.98
CA LEU A 86 6.16 -2.76 -10.67
C LEU A 86 6.70 -3.56 -11.86
N ALA A 87 6.15 -3.34 -13.06
CA ALA A 87 6.58 -4.02 -14.28
C ALA A 87 8.06 -3.75 -14.60
N ASN A 88 8.50 -2.49 -14.45
CA ASN A 88 9.90 -2.12 -14.63
C ASN A 88 10.79 -2.82 -13.59
N ARG A 89 10.36 -2.91 -12.33
CA ARG A 89 11.12 -3.61 -11.29
C ARG A 89 11.23 -5.10 -11.56
N GLN A 90 10.13 -5.75 -11.94
CA GLN A 90 10.05 -7.18 -12.27
C GLN A 90 10.91 -7.51 -13.51
N ALA A 91 11.00 -6.58 -14.47
CA ALA A 91 11.92 -6.68 -15.60
C ALA A 91 13.40 -6.43 -15.23
N GLY A 92 13.73 -6.24 -13.95
CA GLY A 92 15.08 -6.02 -13.47
C GLY A 92 15.62 -4.59 -13.69
N LYS A 93 14.76 -3.63 -14.04
CA LYS A 93 15.17 -2.23 -14.19
C LYS A 93 15.30 -1.56 -12.84
N LYS A 94 16.23 -0.60 -12.75
CA LYS A 94 16.38 0.28 -11.59
C LYS A 94 15.35 1.41 -11.63
N LEU A 95 14.71 1.66 -10.49
CA LEU A 95 13.82 2.80 -10.31
C LEU A 95 14.60 3.98 -9.72
N VAL A 96 14.12 5.19 -9.99
CA VAL A 96 14.68 6.41 -9.41
C VAL A 96 13.86 6.77 -8.17
N VAL A 97 14.47 6.62 -7.00
CA VAL A 97 13.88 6.94 -5.71
C VAL A 97 14.46 8.25 -5.22
N LYS A 98 13.61 9.17 -4.74
CA LYS A 98 14.08 10.39 -4.08
C LYS A 98 14.83 10.04 -2.79
N PRO A 99 15.89 10.78 -2.43
CA PRO A 99 16.73 10.46 -1.28
C PRO A 99 15.95 10.42 0.05
N ALA A 100 14.88 11.21 0.18
CA ALA A 100 14.03 11.24 1.37
C ALA A 100 13.21 9.96 1.60
N CYS A 101 12.89 9.22 0.54
CA CYS A 101 12.08 8.00 0.61
C CYS A 101 12.95 6.74 0.52
N LYS A 102 14.27 6.88 0.42
CA LYS A 102 15.18 5.76 0.20
C LYS A 102 15.31 4.90 1.46
N GLY A 103 15.15 3.58 1.31
CA GLY A 103 15.19 2.63 2.42
C GLY A 103 13.85 2.51 3.14
N PHE A 104 12.82 3.22 2.67
CA PHE A 104 11.46 3.00 3.13
C PHE A 104 10.97 1.62 2.68
N THR A 105 10.26 0.94 3.58
CA THR A 105 9.55 -0.30 3.29
C THR A 105 8.21 -0.32 4.03
N PHE A 106 7.21 -1.00 3.48
CA PHE A 106 5.88 -1.13 4.09
C PHE A 106 5.82 -2.22 5.18
N ASP A 107 6.95 -2.73 5.67
CA ASP A 107 6.97 -3.83 6.65
C ASP A 107 6.11 -3.52 7.88
N ARG A 108 6.29 -2.33 8.46
CA ARG A 108 5.50 -1.87 9.60
C ARG A 108 4.00 -1.81 9.32
N ILE A 109 3.60 -1.43 8.10
CA ILE A 109 2.19 -1.32 7.71
C ILE A 109 1.58 -2.74 7.62
N VAL A 110 2.34 -3.68 7.04
CA VAL A 110 1.92 -5.08 6.94
C VAL A 110 1.84 -5.74 8.32
N GLU A 111 2.82 -5.51 9.19
CA GLU A 111 2.85 -6.06 10.56
C GLU A 111 1.66 -5.59 11.40
N LEU A 112 1.32 -4.29 11.33
CA LEU A 112 0.19 -3.72 12.09
C LEU A 112 -1.18 -4.22 11.63
N SER A 113 -1.28 -4.74 10.40
CA SER A 113 -2.52 -5.35 9.91
C SER A 113 -2.68 -6.81 10.32
N ASP A 114 -1.61 -7.48 10.78
CA ASP A 114 -1.63 -8.86 11.28
C ASP A 114 -1.90 -8.92 12.80
N GLU A 115 -1.71 -7.81 13.52
CA GLU A 115 -2.08 -7.69 14.92
C GLU A 115 -3.61 -7.68 15.09
N ASP A 116 -4.15 -8.87 15.40
CA ASP A 116 -5.52 -9.04 15.89
C ASP A 116 -5.83 -7.99 16.98
N PRO A 117 -6.84 -7.12 16.79
CA PRO A 117 -7.23 -6.12 17.80
C PRO A 117 -7.87 -6.76 19.05
N ASP A 118 -7.98 -8.10 19.10
CA ASP A 118 -8.52 -8.89 20.21
C ASP A 118 -7.44 -9.35 21.20
N ALA A 119 -6.29 -8.66 21.25
CA ALA A 119 -5.37 -8.78 22.37
C ALA A 119 -5.96 -8.05 23.60
N ASP A 120 -7.01 -8.66 24.15
CA ASP A 120 -7.41 -8.67 25.56
C ASP A 120 -6.81 -7.53 26.39
N LEU A 121 -7.46 -6.36 26.35
CA LEU A 121 -7.38 -5.44 27.47
C LEU A 121 -8.15 -6.08 28.62
N ASP A 122 -7.49 -7.02 29.32
CA ASP A 122 -7.79 -7.43 30.70
C ASP A 122 -7.74 -6.16 31.56
N THR A 123 -8.83 -5.40 31.49
CA THR A 123 -9.11 -4.33 32.42
C THR A 123 -9.67 -5.04 33.64
N GLY A 124 -8.77 -5.69 34.39
CA GLY A 124 -9.08 -6.26 35.68
C GLY A 124 -9.83 -5.21 36.49
N GLU A 125 -11.10 -5.48 36.78
CA GLU A 125 -11.87 -4.74 37.75
C GLU A 125 -11.15 -4.79 39.10
N PRO A 126 -10.73 -3.66 39.71
CA PRO A 126 -10.69 -3.62 41.15
C PRO A 126 -12.12 -3.34 41.63
N SER A 127 -12.78 -4.43 42.02
CA SER A 127 -13.89 -4.40 42.96
C SER A 127 -13.48 -3.62 44.22
N GLU A 128 -14.08 -2.46 44.43
CA GLU A 128 -14.09 -1.78 45.74
C GLU A 128 -15.53 -1.44 46.12
N ASP A 129 -16.14 -2.44 46.74
CA ASP A 129 -17.19 -2.31 47.76
C ASP A 129 -16.63 -1.46 48.91
N PHE A 130 -17.27 -0.33 49.25
CA PHE A 130 -17.48 0.17 50.62
C PHE A 130 -18.32 1.47 50.64
#